data_AF-A0A9D6VFV4-F1
#
_entry.id   AF-A0A9D6VFV4-F1
#
_cell.length_a   1.000
_cell.length_b   1.000
_cell.length_c   1.000
_cell.angle_alpha   90.00
_cell.angle_beta   90.00
_cell.angle_gamma   90.00
#
_symmetry.space_group_name_H-M   'P 1'
#
loop_
_entity.id
_entity.type
_entity.pdbx_description
1 polymer ?
#
loop_
_entity_poly.entity_id
_entity_poly.type
_entity_poly.pdbx_seq_one_letter_code
_entity_poly.pdbx_strand_id
1 'polypeptide(L)'
;MENTIQILTAIIISHSFHTFGEAANVNAKIKRLVDAKNDKNLKPYPMNINTRAKAYSLGISVFVVVALISYALINVISPSSETLLAISIGLLLFIELYSLVAFDKYHIAIQPIINYFDKDKKGSSK
;
A
#
# COMPACT_ATOMS: atom_id res chain seq x y z
N MET A 1 10.50 -18.72 22.66
CA MET A 1 9.91 -18.91 21.31
C MET A 1 8.57 -18.19 21.18
N GLU A 2 7.71 -18.21 22.19
CA GLU A 2 6.39 -17.56 22.16
C GLU A 2 6.45 -16.04 21.88
N ASN A 3 7.31 -15.30 22.58
CA ASN A 3 7.53 -13.87 22.31
C ASN A 3 8.00 -13.59 20.87
N THR A 4 8.79 -14.50 20.28
CA THR A 4 9.26 -14.36 18.90
C THR A 4 8.10 -14.45 17.92
N ILE A 5 7.19 -15.42 18.10
CA ILE A 5 6.02 -15.60 17.24
C ILE A 5 5.09 -14.39 17.37
N GLN A 6 4.85 -13.89 18.58
CA GLN A 6 4.04 -12.69 18.80
C GLN A 6 4.60 -11.45 18.10
N ILE A 7 5.91 -11.21 18.21
CA ILE A 7 6.57 -10.09 17.53
C ILE A 7 6.48 -10.25 16.00
N LEU A 8 6.75 -11.46 15.49
CA LEU A 8 6.66 -11.74 14.06
C LEU A 8 5.24 -11.50 13.53
N THR A 9 4.21 -11.99 14.23
CA THR A 9 2.82 -11.77 13.83
C THR A 9 2.46 -10.28 13.85
N ALA A 10 2.89 -9.53 14.87
CA ALA A 10 2.67 -8.08 14.92
C ALA A 10 3.33 -7.34 13.76
N ILE A 11 4.57 -7.72 13.40
CA ILE A 11 5.29 -7.19 12.25
C ILE A 11 4.57 -7.53 10.94
N ILE A 12 4.08 -8.77 10.79
CA ILE A 12 3.35 -9.20 9.59
C ILE A 12 2.04 -8.43 9.44
N ILE A 13 1.26 -8.25 10.52
CA ILE A 13 0.07 -7.42 10.49
C ILE A 13 0.41 -6.01 10.01
N SER A 14 1.43 -5.38 10.60
CA SER A 14 1.85 -4.03 10.21
C SER A 14 2.30 -3.94 8.75
N HIS A 15 3.08 -4.92 8.30
CA HIS A 15 3.50 -5.05 6.90
C HIS A 15 2.30 -5.18 5.97
N SER A 16 1.29 -6.00 6.30
CA SER A 16 0.08 -6.14 5.50
C SER A 16 -0.67 -4.82 5.34
N PHE A 17 -0.80 -4.02 6.41
CA PHE A 17 -1.40 -2.69 6.34
C PHE A 17 -0.60 -1.74 5.44
N HIS A 18 0.73 -1.77 5.56
CA HIS A 18 1.62 -0.96 4.72
C HIS A 18 1.46 -1.31 3.23
N THR A 19 1.61 -2.58 2.87
CA THR A 19 1.50 -3.06 1.49
C THR A 19 0.13 -2.76 0.89
N PHE A 20 -0.94 -2.93 1.67
CA PHE A 20 -2.29 -2.57 1.24
C PHE A 20 -2.40 -1.07 0.94
N GLY A 21 -1.91 -0.24 1.87
CA GLY A 21 -1.94 1.22 1.74
C GLY A 21 -1.16 1.73 0.53
N GLU A 22 0.01 1.14 0.24
CA GLU A 22 0.82 1.50 -0.92
C GLU A 22 0.12 1.19 -2.24
N ALA A 23 -0.38 -0.04 -2.39
CA ALA A 23 -1.08 -0.44 -3.60
C ALA A 23 -2.34 0.41 -3.85
N ALA A 24 -3.10 0.72 -2.79
CA ALA A 24 -4.24 1.63 -2.85
C ALA A 24 -3.82 3.06 -3.26
N ASN A 25 -2.73 3.58 -2.70
CA ASN A 25 -2.22 4.91 -3.00
C ASN A 25 -1.73 5.03 -4.46
N VAL A 26 -1.03 4.01 -4.97
CA VAL A 26 -0.61 3.95 -6.38
C VAL A 26 -1.83 3.99 -7.29
N ASN A 27 -2.83 3.13 -7.04
CA ASN A 27 -4.07 3.11 -7.82
C ASN A 27 -4.85 4.44 -7.74
N ALA A 28 -4.89 5.09 -6.58
CA ALA A 28 -5.52 6.40 -6.41
C ALA A 28 -4.82 7.49 -7.22
N LYS A 29 -3.49 7.48 -7.27
CA LYS A 29 -2.69 8.41 -8.10
C LYS A 29 -2.93 8.18 -9.58
N ILE A 30 -2.94 6.93 -10.04
CA ILE A 30 -3.25 6.64 -11.46
C ILE A 30 -4.67 7.05 -11.82
N LYS A 31 -5.65 6.72 -10.97
CA LYS A 31 -7.03 7.19 -11.18
C LYS A 31 -7.11 8.70 -11.31
N ARG A 32 -6.38 9.44 -10.46
CA ARG A 32 -6.32 10.90 -10.54
C ARG A 32 -5.71 11.40 -11.86
N LEU A 33 -4.70 10.72 -12.39
CA LEU A 33 -4.14 11.05 -13.72
C LEU A 33 -5.13 10.76 -14.85
N VAL A 34 -5.84 9.63 -14.78
CA VAL A 34 -6.92 9.32 -15.74
C VAL A 34 -8.03 10.37 -15.67
N ASP A 35 -8.45 10.76 -14.46
CA ASP A 35 -9.47 11.77 -14.26
C ASP A 35 -9.00 13.16 -14.74
N ALA A 36 -7.71 13.50 -14.57
CA ALA A 36 -7.11 14.71 -15.13
C ALA A 36 -7.18 14.72 -16.66
N LYS A 37 -6.84 13.59 -17.30
CA LYS A 37 -6.89 13.42 -18.76
C LYS A 37 -8.30 13.55 -19.32
N ASN A 38 -9.31 13.18 -18.53
CA ASN A 38 -10.72 13.24 -18.92
C ASN A 38 -11.39 14.55 -18.47
N ASP A 39 -10.62 15.61 -18.22
CA ASP A 39 -11.09 16.94 -17.82
C ASP A 39 -12.05 16.96 -16.62
N LYS A 40 -11.94 15.97 -15.72
CA LYS A 40 -12.74 15.98 -14.49
C LYS A 40 -12.21 17.03 -13.53
N ASN A 41 -13.13 17.70 -12.83
CA ASN A 41 -12.75 18.69 -11.82
C ASN A 41 -12.06 18.01 -10.63
N LEU A 42 -10.74 18.17 -10.52
CA LEU A 42 -9.93 17.53 -9.49
C LEU A 42 -9.86 18.40 -8.24
N LYS A 43 -10.35 17.86 -7.11
CA LYS A 43 -10.10 18.49 -5.79
C LYS A 43 -8.60 18.57 -5.52
N PRO A 44 -8.10 19.60 -4.80
CA PRO A 44 -6.71 19.68 -4.37
C PRO A 44 -6.27 18.40 -3.66
N TYR A 45 -5.00 18.00 -3.82
CA TYR A 45 -4.51 16.81 -3.15
C TYR A 45 -4.53 17.06 -1.63
N PRO A 46 -5.16 16.18 -0.83
CA PRO A 46 -5.49 16.49 0.57
C PRO A 46 -4.27 16.48 1.51
N MET A 47 -3.09 16.09 1.03
CA MET A 47 -1.91 15.92 1.86
C MET A 47 -0.70 16.62 1.25
N ASN A 48 -0.07 17.50 2.02
CA ASN A 48 1.12 18.25 1.63
C ASN A 48 2.42 17.43 1.90
N ILE A 49 2.44 16.17 1.44
CA ILE A 49 3.63 15.31 1.51
C ILE A 49 4.48 15.63 0.28
N ASN A 50 5.26 16.69 0.41
CA ASN A 50 6.03 17.26 -0.69
C ASN A 50 7.49 16.79 -0.74
N THR A 51 7.93 15.95 0.21
CA THR A 51 9.31 15.44 0.25
C THR A 51 9.37 13.95 0.52
N ARG A 52 10.43 13.29 0.03
CA ARG A 52 10.72 11.87 0.29
C ARG A 52 10.83 11.58 1.79
N ALA A 53 11.53 12.44 2.51
CA ALA A 53 11.71 12.29 3.96
C ALA A 53 10.37 12.27 4.71
N LYS A 54 9.43 13.18 4.40
CA LYS A 54 8.09 13.18 4.99
C LYS A 54 7.28 11.94 4.65
N ALA A 55 7.42 11.42 3.43
CA ALA A 55 6.75 10.19 3.01
C ALA A 55 7.28 8.98 3.79
N TYR A 56 8.61 8.84 3.91
CA TYR A 56 9.24 7.77 4.67
C TYR A 56 8.93 7.87 6.16
N SER A 57 8.98 9.07 6.74
CA SER A 57 8.66 9.25 8.16
C SER A 57 7.22 8.86 8.44
N LEU A 58 6.27 9.22 7.57
CA LEU A 58 4.87 8.82 7.72
C LEU A 58 4.71 7.31 7.60
N GLY A 59 5.31 6.68 6.58
CA GLY A 59 5.25 5.23 6.40
C GLY A 59 5.82 4.46 7.59
N ILE A 60 7.01 4.85 8.07
CA ILE A 60 7.65 4.25 9.25
C ILE A 60 6.79 4.48 10.50
N SER A 61 6.25 5.69 10.70
CA SER A 61 5.42 5.99 11.88
C SER A 61 4.17 5.14 11.91
N VAL A 62 3.47 5.01 10.77
CA VAL A 62 2.30 4.14 10.66
C VAL A 62 2.69 2.68 10.93
N PHE A 63 3.79 2.20 10.33
CA PHE A 63 4.27 0.85 10.54
C PHE A 63 4.56 0.55 12.03
N VAL A 64 5.30 1.44 12.70
CA VAL A 64 5.64 1.27 14.12
C VAL A 64 4.38 1.31 14.99
N VAL A 65 3.47 2.26 14.75
CA VAL A 65 2.23 2.39 15.53
C VAL A 65 1.36 1.15 15.37
N VAL A 66 1.15 0.65 14.16
CA VAL A 66 0.35 -0.56 13.92
C VAL A 66 1.02 -1.77 14.56
N ALA A 67 2.34 -1.93 14.42
CA ALA A 67 3.06 -3.05 15.02
C ALA A 67 2.95 -3.04 16.56
N LEU A 68 3.10 -1.87 17.19
CA LEU A 68 2.96 -1.74 18.65
C LEU A 68 1.54 -2.05 19.13
N ILE A 69 0.52 -1.55 18.43
CA ILE A 69 -0.89 -1.84 18.74
C ILE A 69 -1.17 -3.33 18.58
N SER A 70 -0.76 -3.94 17.47
CA SER A 70 -0.94 -5.38 17.23
C SER A 70 -0.24 -6.22 18.28
N TYR A 71 1.00 -5.87 18.64
CA TYR A 71 1.74 -6.57 19.69
C TYR A 71 1.05 -6.45 21.05
N ALA A 72 0.58 -5.25 21.43
CA ALA A 72 -0.17 -5.05 22.67
C ALA A 72 -1.46 -5.88 22.70
N LEU A 73 -2.22 -5.90 21.60
CA LEU A 73 -3.44 -6.70 21.48
C LEU A 73 -3.16 -8.21 21.59
N ILE A 74 -2.10 -8.69 20.95
CA ILE A 74 -1.69 -10.09 21.03
C ILE A 74 -1.35 -10.46 22.48
N ASN A 75 -0.64 -9.61 23.22
CA ASN A 75 -0.35 -9.87 24.63
C ASN A 75 -1.61 -9.87 25.51
N VAL A 76 -2.57 -8.99 25.25
CA VAL A 76 -3.83 -8.94 26.00
C VAL A 76 -4.70 -10.18 25.74
N ILE A 77 -4.81 -10.61 24.48
CA ILE A 77 -5.65 -11.75 24.10
C ILE A 77 -4.96 -13.08 24.42
N SER A 78 -3.62 -13.10 24.41
CA SER A 78 -2.80 -14.30 24.62
C SER A 78 -3.21 -15.51 23.76
N PRO A 79 -3.34 -15.34 22.42
CA PRO A 79 -3.65 -16.46 21.53
C PRO A 79 -2.51 -17.49 21.51
N SER A 80 -2.84 -18.74 21.19
CA SER A 80 -1.83 -19.79 21.07
C SER A 80 -0.85 -19.49 19.91
N SER A 81 0.35 -20.05 20.01
CA SER A 81 1.38 -19.91 18.96
C SER A 81 0.91 -20.45 17.61
N GLU A 82 0.10 -21.52 17.60
CA GLU A 82 -0.51 -22.09 16.39
C GLU A 82 -1.49 -21.12 15.74
N THR A 83 -2.34 -20.46 16.54
CA THR A 83 -3.28 -19.44 16.05
C THR A 83 -2.53 -18.24 15.46
N LEU A 84 -1.49 -17.75 16.12
CA LEU A 84 -0.66 -16.64 15.63
C LEU A 84 0.02 -16.98 14.30
N LEU A 85 0.55 -18.20 14.18
CA LEU A 85 1.15 -18.68 12.94
C LEU A 85 0.12 -18.76 11.81
N ALA A 86 -1.07 -19.32 12.09
CA ALA A 86 -2.14 -19.41 11.11
C ALA A 86 -2.61 -18.03 10.62
N ILE A 87 -2.76 -17.06 11.54
CA ILE A 87 -3.07 -15.66 11.20
C ILE A 87 -1.97 -15.07 10.31
N SER A 88 -0.71 -15.29 10.67
CA SER A 88 0.45 -14.76 9.93
C SER A 88 0.49 -15.29 8.49
N ILE A 89 0.34 -16.60 8.32
CA ILE A 89 0.31 -17.24 6.99
C ILE A 89 -0.90 -16.76 6.19
N GLY A 90 -2.09 -16.72 6.81
CA GLY A 90 -3.31 -16.26 6.16
C GLY A 90 -3.21 -14.81 5.68
N LEU A 91 -2.64 -13.92 6.50
CA LEU A 91 -2.42 -12.51 6.14
C LEU A 91 -1.40 -12.35 5.02
N LEU A 92 -0.30 -13.12 5.04
CA LEU A 92 0.70 -13.10 3.97
C LEU A 92 0.09 -13.56 2.64
N LEU A 93 -0.63 -14.68 2.62
CA LEU A 93 -1.30 -15.15 1.41
C LEU A 93 -2.34 -14.14 0.91
N PHE A 94 -3.13 -13.58 1.81
CA PHE A 94 -4.12 -12.57 1.46
C PHE A 94 -3.49 -11.32 0.86
N ILE A 95 -2.41 -10.80 1.47
CA ILE A 95 -1.79 -9.57 0.99
C ILE A 95 -1.07 -9.76 -0.35
N GLU A 96 -0.45 -10.93 -0.58
CA GLU A 96 0.15 -11.26 -1.88
C GLU A 96 -0.91 -11.34 -2.99
N LEU A 97 -2.02 -12.05 -2.73
CA LEU A 97 -3.13 -12.13 -3.69
C LEU A 97 -3.75 -10.75 -3.97
N TYR A 98 -3.96 -9.96 -2.91
CA TYR A 98 -4.45 -8.59 -3.05
C TYR A 98 -3.49 -7.74 -3.90
N SER A 99 -2.19 -7.80 -3.62
CA SER A 99 -1.17 -7.02 -4.31
C SER A 99 -1.11 -7.38 -5.79
N LEU A 100 -1.21 -8.68 -6.13
CA LEU A 100 -1.26 -9.14 -7.51
C LEU A 100 -2.43 -8.49 -8.27
N VAL A 101 -3.64 -8.52 -7.70
CA VAL A 101 -4.82 -7.90 -8.31
C VAL A 101 -4.71 -6.38 -8.37
N ALA A 102 -4.15 -5.75 -7.33
CA ALA A 102 -3.99 -4.30 -7.27
C ALA A 102 -2.95 -3.80 -8.28
N PHE A 103 -1.88 -4.55 -8.51
CA PHE A 103 -0.87 -4.24 -9.51
C PHE A 103 -1.37 -4.54 -10.92
N ASP A 104 -2.16 -5.58 -11.16
CA ASP A 104 -2.79 -5.81 -12.47
C ASP A 104 -3.67 -4.62 -12.88
N LYS A 105 -4.54 -4.15 -11.97
CA LYS A 105 -5.35 -2.94 -12.17
C LYS A 105 -4.50 -1.71 -12.49
N TYR A 106 -3.36 -1.56 -11.80
CA TYR A 106 -2.40 -0.50 -12.10
C TYR A 106 -1.84 -0.61 -13.53
N HIS A 107 -1.35 -1.78 -13.94
CA HIS A 107 -0.76 -1.99 -15.27
C HIS A 107 -1.76 -1.70 -16.40
N ILE A 108 -3.01 -2.15 -16.24
CA ILE A 108 -4.08 -1.88 -17.20
C ILE A 108 -4.39 -0.38 -17.25
N ALA A 109 -4.49 0.29 -16.10
CA ALA A 109 -4.89 1.70 -16.02
C ALA A 109 -3.79 2.68 -16.47
N ILE A 110 -2.50 2.32 -16.34
CA ILE A 110 -1.38 3.19 -16.71
C ILE A 110 -1.09 3.17 -18.22
N GLN A 111 -1.36 2.07 -18.91
CA GLN A 111 -1.04 1.91 -20.34
C GLN A 111 -1.64 3.02 -21.24
N PRO A 112 -2.91 3.43 -21.10
CA PRO A 112 -3.49 4.52 -21.91
C PRO A 112 -2.89 5.90 -21.61
N ILE A 113 -2.30 6.09 -20.43
CA ILE A 113 -1.60 7.31 -20.04
C ILE A 113 -0.21 7.32 -20.71
N ILE A 114 0.54 6.21 -20.63
CA ILE A 114 1.85 6.09 -21.28
C ILE A 114 1.71 6.32 -22.80
N ASN A 115 0.74 5.66 -23.43
CA ASN A 115 0.49 5.80 -24.87
C ASN A 115 0.10 7.22 -25.28
N TYR A 116 -0.49 8.03 -24.39
CA TYR A 116 -0.83 9.42 -24.66
C TYR A 116 0.43 10.28 -24.76
N PHE A 117 1.33 10.18 -23.78
CA PHE A 117 2.58 10.94 -23.78
C PHE A 117 3.55 10.52 -24.89
N ASP A 118 3.57 9.24 -25.28
CA ASP A 118 4.40 8.76 -26.39
C ASP A 118 3.95 9.30 -27.76
N LYS A 119 2.63 9.51 -27.94
CA LYS A 119 2.08 10.11 -29.15
C LYS A 119 2.40 11.60 -29.23
N ASP A 120 2.30 12.33 -28.12
CA ASP A 120 2.67 13.76 -28.07
C ASP A 120 4.15 13.98 -28.37
N LYS A 121 5.04 13.11 -27.86
CA LYS A 121 6.47 13.17 -28.19
C LYS A 121 6.74 12.99 -29.68
N LYS A 122 6.06 12.07 -30.35
CA LYS A 122 6.18 11.85 -31.80
C LYS A 122 5.53 12.97 -32.62
N GLY A 123 4.54 13.67 -32.09
CA GLY A 123 3.89 14.81 -32.72
C GLY A 123 4.65 16.15 -32.59
N SER A 124 5.46 16.30 -31.53
CA SER A 124 6.24 17.53 -31.25
C SER A 124 7.58 17.63 -31.99
N SER A 125 7.97 16.60 -32.76
CA SER A 125 9.21 16.60 -33.55
C SER A 125 9.02 17.19 -34.97
N LYS A 126 8.28 18.29 -35.08
CA LYS A 126 8.15 19.07 -36.34
C LYS A 126 8.77 20.44 -36.19
#